data_AF-A0A414AS31-F1
#
_entry.id   AF-A0A414AS31-F1
#
_cell.length_a   1.000
_cell.length_b   1.000
_cell.length_c   1.000
_cell.angle_alpha   90.00
_cell.angle_beta   90.00
_cell.angle_gamma   90.00
#
_symmetry.space_group_name_H-M   'P 1'
#
loop_
_entity.id
_entity.type
_entity.pdbx_description
1 polymer ?
#
loop_
_entity_poly.entity_id
_entity_poly.type
_entity_poly.pdbx_seq_one_letter_code
_entity_poly.pdbx_strand_id
1 'polypeptide(L)'
;MQKVKILKRVGRQLYRSSPTILTVVASIGVIATTITAVQATPKAIKLLKEAELEKGENLTKLEIVRVAGPTYIPSVLLGVSTIACIFGANALNQKKQASLMSAYVMLNESYKQYRKSAKTVYGEDADDKIHAEMAKDAMVSSYDWGYQVYNMDMDSESERLLFYDLASKKYFRTTMAAVLNAQYHVNRNLSIKGDCSLNEYLSFLGVEGIDGGDELGWDISYMVEEMDCYWLDFDNYKSTLEDSLECIIIDTMAVNKFE
;
A
#
# COMPACT_ATOMS: atom_id res chain seq x y z
N MET A 1 -23.49 14.76 -9.51
CA MET A 1 -22.09 14.61 -9.03
C MET A 1 -21.96 13.92 -7.67
N GLN A 2 -22.74 14.29 -6.64
CA GLN A 2 -22.63 13.73 -5.27
C GLN A 2 -22.75 12.19 -5.17
N LYS A 3 -23.71 11.57 -5.88
CA LYS A 3 -23.88 10.09 -5.88
C LYS A 3 -22.66 9.36 -6.46
N VAL A 4 -22.00 9.95 -7.46
CA VAL A 4 -20.80 9.36 -8.10
C VAL A 4 -19.59 9.42 -7.16
N LYS A 5 -19.41 10.55 -6.43
CA LYS A 5 -18.36 10.67 -5.41
C LYS A 5 -18.56 9.66 -4.27
N ILE A 6 -19.80 9.43 -3.81
CA ILE A 6 -20.12 8.43 -2.77
C ILE A 6 -19.83 7.00 -3.24
N LEU A 7 -20.24 6.64 -4.46
CA LEU A 7 -19.95 5.32 -5.06
C LEU A 7 -18.45 5.05 -5.22
N LYS A 8 -17.67 6.06 -5.63
CA LYS A 8 -16.19 5.95 -5.72
C LYS A 8 -15.55 5.76 -4.34
N ARG A 9 -15.99 6.50 -3.32
CA ARG A 9 -15.48 6.45 -1.93
C ARG A 9 -15.72 5.07 -1.29
N VAL A 10 -16.94 4.55 -1.43
CA VAL A 10 -17.30 3.19 -0.97
C VAL A 10 -16.50 2.12 -1.71
N GLY A 11 -16.31 2.26 -3.02
CA GLY A 11 -15.51 1.35 -3.83
C GLY A 11 -14.03 1.26 -3.42
N ARG A 12 -13.40 2.40 -3.08
CA ARG A 12 -11.98 2.45 -2.65
C ARG A 12 -11.77 1.93 -1.22
N GLN A 13 -12.68 2.23 -0.29
CA GLN A 13 -12.58 1.71 1.09
C GLN A 13 -12.82 0.19 1.14
N LEU A 14 -13.72 -0.30 0.29
CA LEU A 14 -13.83 -1.73 0.01
C LEU A 14 -12.49 -2.28 -0.48
N TYR A 15 -11.82 -1.65 -1.45
CA TYR A 15 -10.54 -2.15 -1.99
C TYR A 15 -9.42 -2.30 -0.95
N ARG A 16 -9.24 -1.33 -0.04
CA ARG A 16 -8.17 -1.36 0.98
C ARG A 16 -8.35 -2.50 2.00
N SER A 17 -9.58 -2.69 2.49
CA SER A 17 -9.96 -3.75 3.44
C SER A 17 -10.48 -5.02 2.76
N SER A 18 -10.47 -5.07 1.41
CA SER A 18 -11.06 -6.14 0.61
C SER A 18 -10.53 -7.52 0.96
N PRO A 19 -9.21 -7.76 1.11
CA PRO A 19 -8.72 -9.11 1.40
C PRO A 19 -9.31 -9.66 2.69
N THR A 20 -9.37 -8.86 3.74
CA THR A 20 -9.92 -9.25 5.05
C THR A 20 -11.43 -9.45 4.98
N ILE A 21 -12.16 -8.52 4.34
CA ILE A 21 -13.62 -8.62 4.18
C ILE A 21 -13.98 -9.86 3.34
N LEU A 22 -13.32 -10.08 2.21
CA LEU A 22 -13.50 -11.26 1.36
C LEU A 22 -13.23 -12.56 2.13
N THR A 23 -12.23 -12.57 3.01
CA THR A 23 -11.91 -13.72 3.85
C THR A 23 -13.01 -14.00 4.89
N VAL A 24 -13.52 -12.96 5.57
CA VAL A 24 -14.64 -13.09 6.52
C VAL A 24 -15.93 -13.54 5.83
N VAL A 25 -16.27 -12.90 4.71
CA VAL A 25 -17.45 -13.26 3.89
C VAL A 25 -17.31 -14.68 3.36
N ALA A 26 -16.13 -15.09 2.89
CA ALA A 26 -15.90 -16.46 2.46
C ALA A 26 -16.08 -17.45 3.62
N SER A 27 -15.57 -17.14 4.81
CA SER A 27 -15.67 -18.01 5.99
C SER A 27 -17.15 -18.27 6.37
N ILE A 28 -17.97 -17.22 6.38
CA ILE A 28 -19.41 -17.32 6.61
C ILE A 28 -20.08 -18.06 5.44
N GLY A 29 -19.67 -17.79 4.20
CA GLY A 29 -20.19 -18.39 2.98
C GLY A 29 -20.02 -19.92 2.93
N VAL A 30 -18.90 -20.46 3.41
CA VAL A 30 -18.68 -21.91 3.52
C VAL A 30 -19.71 -22.55 4.45
N ILE A 31 -19.94 -21.94 5.62
CA ILE A 31 -20.91 -22.44 6.61
C ILE A 31 -22.32 -22.40 6.02
N ALA A 32 -22.72 -21.27 5.42
CA ALA A 32 -24.04 -21.11 4.80
C ALA A 32 -24.27 -22.08 3.64
N THR A 33 -23.25 -22.32 2.80
CA THR A 33 -23.32 -23.29 1.70
C THR A 33 -23.58 -24.70 2.23
N THR A 34 -22.89 -25.08 3.31
CA THR A 34 -23.06 -26.40 3.93
C THR A 34 -24.48 -26.58 4.49
N ILE A 35 -24.98 -25.60 5.24
CA ILE A 35 -26.32 -25.65 5.84
C ILE A 35 -27.39 -25.74 4.74
N THR A 36 -27.30 -24.92 3.70
CA THR A 36 -28.29 -24.91 2.62
C THR A 36 -28.29 -26.22 1.82
N ALA A 37 -27.12 -26.82 1.59
CA ALA A 37 -27.02 -28.11 0.90
C ALA A 37 -27.66 -29.25 1.72
N VAL A 38 -27.41 -29.27 3.03
CA VAL A 38 -28.03 -30.25 3.94
C VAL A 38 -29.56 -30.07 3.97
N GLN A 39 -30.05 -28.83 4.00
CA GLN A 39 -31.49 -28.54 3.97
C GLN A 39 -32.17 -28.84 2.63
N ALA A 40 -31.44 -28.76 1.51
CA ALA A 40 -31.95 -29.12 0.19
C ALA A 40 -32.15 -30.63 0.02
N THR A 41 -31.36 -31.43 0.74
CA THR A 41 -31.32 -32.90 0.56
C THR A 41 -32.67 -33.60 0.85
N PRO A 42 -33.40 -33.30 1.95
CA PRO A 42 -34.73 -33.86 2.16
C PRO A 42 -35.73 -33.52 1.04
N LYS A 43 -35.67 -32.30 0.50
CA LYS A 43 -36.54 -31.86 -0.61
C LYS A 43 -36.20 -32.61 -1.90
N ALA A 44 -34.91 -32.78 -2.19
CA ALA A 44 -34.44 -33.57 -3.32
C ALA A 44 -34.93 -35.03 -3.24
N ILE A 45 -34.78 -35.68 -2.08
CA ILE A 45 -35.24 -37.06 -1.88
C ILE A 45 -36.74 -37.18 -2.12
N LYS A 46 -37.55 -36.20 -1.65
CA LYS A 46 -39.00 -36.20 -1.86
C LYS A 46 -39.36 -36.10 -3.35
N LEU A 47 -38.76 -35.16 -4.08
CA LEU A 47 -38.99 -34.98 -5.51
C LEU A 47 -38.56 -36.19 -6.34
N LEU A 48 -37.45 -36.84 -5.98
CA LEU A 48 -37.00 -38.06 -6.64
C LEU A 48 -37.98 -39.21 -6.44
N LYS A 49 -38.48 -39.41 -5.21
CA LYS A 49 -39.49 -40.45 -4.92
C LYS A 49 -40.80 -40.22 -5.68
N GLU A 50 -41.26 -38.97 -5.76
CA GLU A 50 -42.45 -38.61 -6.53
C GLU A 50 -42.26 -38.90 -8.03
N ALA A 51 -41.11 -38.53 -8.59
CA ALA A 51 -40.79 -38.80 -9.99
C ALA A 51 -40.60 -40.30 -10.31
N GLU A 52 -40.03 -41.09 -9.39
CA GLU A 52 -39.94 -42.56 -9.52
C GLU A 52 -41.33 -43.22 -9.48
N LEU A 53 -42.22 -42.74 -8.61
CA LEU A 53 -43.60 -43.21 -8.52
C LEU A 53 -44.41 -42.89 -9.78
N GLU A 54 -44.26 -41.70 -10.33
CA GLU A 54 -44.93 -41.30 -11.58
C GLU A 54 -44.42 -42.08 -12.80
N LYS A 55 -43.11 -42.38 -12.83
CA LYS A 55 -42.48 -43.10 -13.93
C LYS A 55 -42.72 -44.62 -13.85
N GLY A 56 -42.86 -45.17 -12.65
CA GLY A 56 -43.03 -46.61 -12.39
C GLY A 56 -41.74 -47.44 -12.52
N GLU A 57 -40.60 -46.79 -12.72
CA GLU A 57 -39.26 -47.39 -12.77
C GLU A 57 -38.22 -46.43 -12.18
N ASN A 58 -37.02 -46.95 -11.90
CA ASN A 58 -35.93 -46.14 -11.36
C ASN A 58 -35.52 -45.02 -12.35
N LEU A 59 -35.23 -43.84 -11.82
CA LEU A 59 -34.77 -42.71 -12.61
C LEU A 59 -33.34 -42.95 -13.15
N THR A 60 -33.10 -42.51 -14.37
CA THR A 60 -31.76 -42.45 -14.94
C THR A 60 -30.95 -41.31 -14.31
N LYS A 61 -29.62 -41.36 -14.40
CA LYS A 61 -28.73 -40.34 -13.80
C LYS A 61 -29.04 -38.91 -14.28
N LEU A 62 -29.43 -38.74 -15.55
CA LEU A 62 -29.80 -37.43 -16.09
C LEU A 62 -31.15 -36.94 -15.54
N GLU A 63 -32.12 -37.84 -15.37
CA GLU A 63 -33.41 -37.50 -14.78
C GLU A 63 -33.27 -37.14 -13.30
N ILE A 64 -32.41 -37.84 -12.56
CA ILE A 64 -32.07 -37.49 -11.17
C ILE A 64 -31.52 -36.06 -11.09
N VAL A 65 -30.56 -35.70 -11.95
CA VAL A 65 -30.01 -34.34 -11.99
C VAL A 65 -31.07 -33.31 -12.40
N ARG A 66 -31.95 -33.65 -13.34
CA ARG A 66 -33.02 -32.75 -13.78
C ARG A 66 -34.06 -32.47 -12.70
N VAL A 67 -34.40 -33.49 -11.91
CA VAL A 67 -35.41 -33.41 -10.84
C VAL A 67 -34.84 -32.82 -9.56
N ALA A 68 -33.70 -33.32 -9.08
CA ALA A 68 -33.10 -32.89 -7.83
C ALA A 68 -32.17 -31.67 -7.98
N GLY A 69 -31.51 -31.50 -9.13
CA GLY A 69 -30.53 -30.44 -9.37
C GLY A 69 -31.03 -29.03 -9.07
N PRO A 70 -32.26 -28.64 -9.46
CA PRO A 70 -32.80 -27.32 -9.14
C PRO A 70 -32.85 -27.00 -7.64
N THR A 71 -32.99 -28.00 -6.78
CA THR A 71 -33.03 -27.79 -5.31
C THR A 71 -31.69 -27.35 -4.73
N TYR A 72 -30.58 -27.66 -5.42
CA TYR A 72 -29.22 -27.29 -5.00
C TYR A 72 -28.71 -25.99 -5.62
N ILE A 73 -29.48 -25.34 -6.52
CA ILE A 73 -29.09 -24.06 -7.15
C ILE A 73 -28.62 -23.02 -6.11
N PRO A 74 -29.34 -22.77 -5.00
CA PRO A 74 -28.89 -21.79 -4.00
C PRO A 74 -27.55 -22.15 -3.38
N SER A 75 -27.32 -23.42 -3.05
CA SER A 75 -26.05 -23.91 -2.49
C SER A 75 -24.90 -23.80 -3.48
N VAL A 76 -25.14 -24.11 -4.76
CA VAL A 76 -24.13 -23.96 -5.82
C VAL A 76 -23.75 -22.49 -6.01
N LEU A 77 -24.73 -21.59 -6.04
CA LEU A 77 -24.46 -20.14 -6.17
C LEU A 77 -23.63 -19.61 -5.00
N LEU A 78 -23.99 -20.00 -3.76
CA LEU A 78 -23.23 -19.62 -2.57
C LEU A 78 -21.81 -20.21 -2.59
N GLY A 79 -21.66 -21.46 -3.01
CA GLY A 79 -20.37 -22.13 -3.13
C GLY A 79 -19.45 -21.45 -4.15
N VAL A 80 -19.94 -21.17 -5.35
CA VAL A 80 -19.17 -20.49 -6.41
C VAL A 80 -18.77 -19.08 -5.96
N SER A 81 -19.69 -18.33 -5.36
CA SER A 81 -19.41 -16.98 -4.83
C SER A 81 -18.34 -17.02 -3.74
N THR A 82 -18.43 -17.98 -2.82
CA THR A 82 -17.44 -18.18 -1.76
C THR A 82 -16.05 -18.48 -2.32
N ILE A 83 -15.97 -19.36 -3.33
CA ILE A 83 -14.71 -19.69 -4.01
C ILE A 83 -14.12 -18.45 -4.68
N ALA A 84 -14.94 -17.66 -5.37
CA ALA A 84 -14.51 -16.39 -5.97
C ALA A 84 -13.97 -15.41 -4.91
N CYS A 85 -14.60 -15.34 -3.74
CA CYS A 85 -14.13 -14.51 -2.62
C CYS A 85 -12.75 -14.97 -2.11
N ILE A 86 -12.53 -16.29 -1.96
CA ILE A 86 -11.25 -16.86 -1.52
C ILE A 86 -10.12 -16.51 -2.50
N PHE A 87 -10.33 -16.79 -3.79
CA PHE A 87 -9.32 -16.49 -4.81
C PHE A 87 -9.10 -14.99 -4.99
N GLY A 88 -10.15 -14.18 -4.89
CA GLY A 88 -10.05 -12.72 -4.91
C GLY A 88 -9.23 -12.16 -3.74
N ALA A 89 -9.45 -12.67 -2.52
CA ALA A 89 -8.67 -12.30 -1.36
C ALA A 89 -7.18 -12.64 -1.55
N ASN A 90 -6.88 -13.85 -2.05
CA ASN A 90 -5.51 -14.29 -2.28
C ASN A 90 -4.80 -13.45 -3.35
N ALA A 91 -5.46 -13.18 -4.48
CA ALA A 91 -4.89 -12.37 -5.56
C ALA A 91 -4.60 -10.93 -5.10
N LEU A 92 -5.50 -10.32 -4.32
CA LEU A 92 -5.28 -8.99 -3.75
C LEU A 92 -4.13 -8.99 -2.73
N ASN A 93 -4.00 -10.04 -1.93
CA ASN A 93 -2.92 -10.17 -0.96
C ASN A 93 -1.55 -10.32 -1.65
N GLN A 94 -1.48 -11.12 -2.71
CA GLN A 94 -0.28 -11.31 -3.52
C GLN A 94 0.17 -9.99 -4.18
N LYS A 95 -0.75 -9.19 -4.72
CA LYS A 95 -0.43 -7.86 -5.27
C LYS A 95 0.19 -6.93 -4.23
N LYS A 96 -0.35 -6.90 -3.01
CA LYS A 96 0.21 -6.08 -1.91
C LYS A 96 1.62 -6.54 -1.53
N GLN A 97 1.84 -7.85 -1.38
CA GLN A 97 3.17 -8.40 -1.08
C GLN A 97 4.18 -8.15 -2.22
N ALA A 98 3.76 -8.28 -3.49
CA ALA A 98 4.61 -8.04 -4.64
C ALA A 98 5.06 -6.56 -4.73
N SER A 99 4.17 -5.61 -4.40
CA SER A 99 4.52 -4.18 -4.36
C SER A 99 5.62 -3.90 -3.35
N LEU A 100 5.48 -4.43 -2.12
CA LEU A 100 6.48 -4.30 -1.07
C LEU A 100 7.82 -4.90 -1.50
N MET A 101 7.80 -6.11 -2.06
CA MET A 101 9.00 -6.78 -2.57
C MET A 101 9.67 -5.98 -3.70
N SER A 102 8.89 -5.33 -4.58
CA SER A 102 9.43 -4.48 -5.63
C SER A 102 10.12 -3.22 -5.08
N ALA A 103 9.59 -2.64 -3.99
CA ALA A 103 10.22 -1.51 -3.31
C ALA A 103 11.56 -1.91 -2.70
N TYR A 104 11.64 -3.08 -2.06
CA TYR A 104 12.90 -3.64 -1.56
C TYR A 104 13.91 -3.94 -2.67
N VAL A 105 13.46 -4.49 -3.80
CA VAL A 105 14.33 -4.72 -4.97
C VAL A 105 14.83 -3.40 -5.54
N MET A 106 13.96 -2.41 -5.70
CA MET A 106 14.34 -1.08 -6.17
C MET A 106 15.33 -0.40 -5.21
N LEU A 107 15.12 -0.52 -3.90
CA LEU A 107 16.05 -0.03 -2.87
C LEU A 107 17.43 -0.66 -3.04
N ASN A 108 17.49 -1.99 -3.16
CA ASN A 108 18.75 -2.69 -3.28
C ASN A 108 19.48 -2.36 -4.59
N GLU A 109 18.75 -2.26 -5.70
CA GLU A 109 19.30 -1.82 -6.98
C GLU A 109 19.78 -0.38 -6.93
N SER A 110 19.05 0.52 -6.28
CA SER A 110 19.46 1.90 -6.04
C SER A 110 20.77 1.96 -5.25
N TYR A 111 20.86 1.18 -4.16
CA TYR A 111 22.08 1.06 -3.37
C TYR A 111 23.27 0.55 -4.20
N LYS A 112 23.06 -0.50 -5.00
CA LYS A 112 24.08 -1.06 -5.90
C LYS A 112 24.53 -0.07 -6.96
N GLN A 113 23.59 0.67 -7.57
CA GLN A 113 23.91 1.71 -8.54
C GLN A 113 24.66 2.87 -7.90
N TYR A 114 24.26 3.32 -6.72
CA TYR A 114 24.94 4.36 -5.97
C TYR A 114 26.38 3.93 -5.65
N ARG A 115 26.57 2.72 -5.13
CA ARG A 115 27.89 2.14 -4.86
C ARG A 115 28.74 2.02 -6.11
N LYS A 116 28.16 1.58 -7.23
CA LYS A 116 28.84 1.47 -8.52
C LYS A 116 29.27 2.83 -9.06
N SER A 117 28.39 3.83 -9.01
CA SER A 117 28.67 5.21 -9.43
C SER A 117 29.79 5.81 -8.58
N ALA A 118 29.71 5.67 -7.26
CA ALA A 118 30.77 6.13 -6.37
C ALA A 118 32.09 5.38 -6.58
N LYS A 119 32.08 4.07 -6.85
CA LYS A 119 33.28 3.30 -7.24
C LYS A 119 33.89 3.76 -8.55
N THR A 120 33.07 4.22 -9.49
CA THR A 120 33.51 4.78 -10.77
C THR A 120 34.19 6.15 -10.57
N VAL A 121 33.70 6.97 -9.63
CA VAL A 121 34.22 8.31 -9.36
C VAL A 121 35.43 8.29 -8.41
N TYR A 122 35.42 7.41 -7.41
CA TYR A 122 36.34 7.45 -6.28
C TYR A 122 37.33 6.28 -6.18
N GLY A 123 37.25 5.27 -7.06
CA GLY A 123 38.21 4.16 -7.09
C GLY A 123 38.04 3.17 -5.92
N GLU A 124 39.14 2.61 -5.41
CA GLU A 124 39.10 1.66 -4.28
C GLU A 124 38.63 2.29 -2.96
N ASP A 125 38.85 3.59 -2.75
CA ASP A 125 38.40 4.37 -1.57
C ASP A 125 36.90 4.73 -1.61
N ALA A 126 36.15 4.16 -2.55
CA ALA A 126 34.76 4.53 -2.76
C ALA A 126 33.84 4.13 -1.61
N ASP A 127 34.02 2.97 -0.99
CA ASP A 127 33.19 2.58 0.17
C ASP A 127 33.40 3.57 1.34
N ASP A 128 34.65 3.96 1.63
CA ASP A 128 34.96 4.92 2.70
C ASP A 128 34.39 6.32 2.40
N LYS A 129 34.46 6.77 1.14
CA LYS A 129 33.86 8.04 0.71
C LYS A 129 32.33 7.99 0.59
N ILE A 130 31.75 6.84 0.27
CA ILE A 130 30.29 6.60 0.34
C ILE A 130 29.83 6.73 1.78
N HIS A 131 30.53 6.09 2.72
CA HIS A 131 30.25 6.24 4.14
C HIS A 131 30.42 7.69 4.60
N ALA A 132 31.41 8.42 4.09
CA ALA A 132 31.62 9.84 4.38
C ALA A 132 30.55 10.78 3.77
N GLU A 133 30.09 10.53 2.54
CA GLU A 133 29.01 11.27 1.88
C GLU A 133 27.65 10.95 2.52
N MET A 134 27.37 9.68 2.82
CA MET A 134 26.20 9.27 3.62
C MET A 134 26.27 9.78 5.07
N ALA A 135 27.46 10.15 5.55
CA ALA A 135 27.68 10.77 6.84
C ALA A 135 27.60 12.31 6.80
N LYS A 136 27.33 12.92 5.63
CA LYS A 136 27.04 14.35 5.61
C LYS A 136 25.67 14.57 6.24
N ASP A 137 25.71 15.24 7.38
CA ASP A 137 24.52 15.64 8.08
C ASP A 137 23.78 16.68 7.25
N ALA A 138 22.50 16.41 6.99
CA ALA A 138 21.65 17.34 6.28
C ALA A 138 21.44 18.57 7.17
N MET A 139 21.93 19.74 6.70
CA MET A 139 21.71 21.00 7.38
C MET A 139 20.30 21.49 7.01
N VAL A 140 19.32 21.13 7.83
CA VAL A 140 17.93 21.58 7.69
C VAL A 140 17.93 23.09 7.45
N SER A 141 17.40 23.49 6.30
CA SER A 141 17.61 24.83 5.75
C SER A 141 17.08 25.92 6.70
N SER A 142 17.86 27.00 6.74
CA SER A 142 17.84 28.08 7.72
C SER A 142 16.88 29.22 7.32
N TYR A 143 16.22 29.80 8.34
CA TYR A 143 15.69 31.16 8.51
C TYR A 143 14.78 31.87 7.47
N ASP A 144 14.72 31.48 6.19
CA ASP A 144 14.04 32.31 5.18
C ASP A 144 12.50 32.20 5.18
N TRP A 145 11.94 31.06 5.62
CA TRP A 145 10.49 30.80 5.57
C TRP A 145 9.89 30.72 6.97
N GLY A 146 10.10 31.79 7.74
CA GLY A 146 9.75 31.95 9.14
C GLY A 146 8.52 31.17 9.59
N TYR A 147 8.75 30.01 10.22
CA TYR A 147 8.03 29.35 11.31
C TYR A 147 8.70 27.99 11.53
N GLN A 148 9.99 27.94 11.92
CA GLN A 148 10.62 26.68 12.34
C GLN A 148 9.91 26.18 13.60
N VAL A 149 9.16 25.07 13.51
CA VAL A 149 8.54 24.44 14.68
C VAL A 149 9.59 23.66 15.49
N TYR A 150 10.69 23.25 14.83
CA TYR A 150 11.83 22.55 15.44
C TYR A 150 13.15 23.12 14.89
N ASN A 151 14.08 23.47 15.78
CA ASN A 151 15.44 23.89 15.43
C ASN A 151 16.42 22.78 15.86
N MET A 152 17.17 22.23 14.91
CA MET A 152 18.13 21.15 15.16
C MET A 152 19.28 21.59 16.09
N ASP A 153 19.63 22.88 16.14
CA ASP A 153 20.66 23.40 17.05
C ASP A 153 20.26 23.23 18.53
N MET A 154 18.96 23.14 18.82
CA MET A 154 18.44 22.89 20.17
C MET A 154 18.54 21.42 20.59
N ASP A 155 18.92 20.54 19.67
CA ASP A 155 18.90 19.09 19.83
C ASP A 155 20.21 18.46 19.31
N SER A 156 21.31 19.16 19.56
CA SER A 156 22.66 18.81 19.09
C SER A 156 23.18 17.47 19.63
N GLU A 157 22.63 17.00 20.75
CA GLU A 157 22.96 15.71 21.37
C GLU A 157 22.13 14.53 20.82
N SER A 158 21.11 14.80 19.99
CA SER A 158 20.28 13.73 19.43
C SER A 158 21.01 12.92 18.36
N GLU A 159 20.74 11.63 18.37
CA GLU A 159 21.32 10.69 17.42
C GLU A 159 20.92 11.02 15.97
N ARG A 160 21.92 11.09 15.09
CA ARG A 160 21.74 11.27 13.66
C ARG A 160 21.64 9.92 12.96
N LEU A 161 20.42 9.56 12.61
CA LEU A 161 20.07 8.30 11.97
C LEU A 161 20.22 8.42 10.46
N LEU A 162 20.53 7.31 9.80
CA LEU A 162 20.56 7.23 8.34
C LEU A 162 19.15 7.03 7.81
N PHE A 163 18.73 7.89 6.89
CA PHE A 163 17.45 7.80 6.19
C PHE A 163 17.66 7.52 4.71
N TYR A 164 16.67 6.87 4.10
CA TYR A 164 16.53 6.74 2.66
C TYR A 164 15.11 7.15 2.26
N ASP A 165 15.00 8.22 1.46
CA ASP A 165 13.72 8.68 0.94
C ASP A 165 13.42 8.01 -0.40
N LEU A 166 12.31 7.27 -0.48
CA LEU A 166 11.91 6.55 -1.70
C LEU A 166 11.53 7.50 -2.85
N ALA A 167 11.00 8.68 -2.54
CA ALA A 167 10.58 9.65 -3.54
C ALA A 167 11.76 10.25 -4.31
N SER A 168 12.76 10.75 -3.59
CA SER A 168 13.97 11.33 -4.17
C SER A 168 15.08 10.32 -4.48
N LYS A 169 14.98 9.11 -3.92
CA LYS A 169 16.02 8.06 -3.96
C LYS A 169 17.36 8.51 -3.35
N LYS A 170 17.30 9.40 -2.35
CA LYS A 170 18.48 9.93 -1.67
C LYS A 170 18.66 9.32 -0.28
N TYR A 171 19.92 9.11 0.07
CA TYR A 171 20.35 8.84 1.45
C TYR A 171 20.75 10.14 2.13
N PHE A 172 20.42 10.29 3.41
CA PHE A 172 20.86 11.43 4.22
C PHE A 172 20.88 11.08 5.71
N ARG A 173 21.69 11.80 6.51
CA ARG A 173 21.67 11.69 7.97
C ARG A 173 21.05 12.91 8.62
N THR A 174 20.16 12.67 9.58
CA THR A 174 19.53 13.72 10.37
C THR A 174 18.88 13.12 11.62
N THR A 175 18.25 13.93 12.46
CA THR A 175 17.49 13.44 13.62
C THR A 175 16.08 13.02 13.19
N MET A 176 15.49 12.05 13.89
CA MET A 176 14.07 11.70 13.65
C MET A 176 13.16 12.93 13.85
N ALA A 177 13.47 13.79 14.81
CA ALA A 177 12.71 15.02 15.05
C ALA A 177 12.74 15.98 13.85
N ALA A 178 13.88 16.12 13.18
CA ALA A 178 13.98 16.89 11.94
C ALA A 178 13.12 16.30 10.81
N VAL A 179 13.12 14.97 10.66
CA VAL A 179 12.26 14.28 9.68
C VAL A 179 10.78 14.53 9.97
N LEU A 180 10.34 14.32 11.21
CA LEU A 180 8.95 14.54 11.60
C LEU A 180 8.54 16.02 11.43
N ASN A 181 9.45 16.96 11.67
CA ASN A 181 9.21 18.38 11.43
C ASN A 181 9.04 18.70 9.95
N ALA A 182 9.89 18.15 9.07
CA ALA A 182 9.73 18.29 7.63
C ALA A 182 8.40 17.72 7.13
N GLN A 183 8.00 16.54 7.63
CA GLN A 183 6.72 15.90 7.32
C GLN A 183 5.51 16.73 7.79
N TYR A 184 5.65 17.39 8.94
CA TYR A 184 4.66 18.36 9.43
C TYR A 184 4.58 19.59 8.51
N HIS A 185 5.71 20.12 8.05
CA HIS A 185 5.74 21.28 7.15
C HIS A 185 5.09 20.99 5.79
N VAL A 186 5.25 19.78 5.26
CA VAL A 186 4.52 19.35 4.05
C VAL A 186 3.01 19.44 4.28
N ASN A 187 2.50 18.88 5.38
CA ASN A 187 1.08 18.92 5.71
C ASN A 187 0.56 20.35 5.99
N ARG A 188 1.37 21.20 6.61
CA ARG A 188 1.07 22.62 6.78
C ARG A 188 0.92 23.31 5.43
N ASN A 189 1.85 23.07 4.50
CA ASN A 189 1.80 23.67 3.16
C ASN A 189 0.61 23.15 2.35
N LEU A 190 0.33 21.85 2.39
CA LEU A 190 -0.89 21.28 1.80
C LEU A 190 -2.16 21.95 2.34
N SER A 191 -2.20 22.29 3.63
CA SER A 191 -3.36 22.92 4.26
C SER A 191 -3.53 24.41 3.93
N ILE A 192 -2.41 25.13 3.74
CA ILE A 192 -2.41 26.61 3.57
C ILE A 192 -2.28 27.01 2.09
N LYS A 193 -1.35 26.39 1.37
CA LYS A 193 -1.00 26.66 -0.03
C LYS A 193 -1.81 25.78 -0.99
N GLY A 194 -2.13 24.54 -0.56
CA GLY A 194 -2.83 23.55 -1.37
C GLY A 194 -1.91 22.48 -1.96
N ASP A 195 -0.62 22.78 -2.09
CA ASP A 195 0.39 21.86 -2.62
C ASP A 195 1.69 21.91 -1.81
N CYS A 196 2.56 20.93 -2.04
CA CYS A 196 3.94 20.94 -1.63
C CYS A 196 4.77 20.12 -2.63
N SER A 197 5.79 20.72 -3.23
CA SER A 197 6.70 20.01 -4.13
C SER A 197 7.66 19.09 -3.37
N LEU A 198 8.22 18.11 -4.08
CA LEU A 198 9.24 17.21 -3.55
C LEU A 198 10.51 18.01 -3.19
N ASN A 199 10.88 19.00 -3.99
CA ASN A 199 12.01 19.89 -3.68
C ASN A 199 11.74 20.77 -2.46
N GLU A 200 10.51 21.26 -2.26
CA GLU A 200 10.11 21.95 -1.02
C GLU A 200 10.29 21.01 0.19
N TYR A 201 9.83 19.76 0.11
CA TYR A 201 10.05 18.75 1.15
C TYR A 201 11.53 18.48 1.44
N LEU A 202 12.35 18.28 0.40
CA LEU A 202 13.80 18.04 0.55
C LEU A 202 14.49 19.24 1.19
N SER A 203 14.06 20.47 0.88
CA SER A 203 14.59 21.68 1.51
C SER A 203 14.33 21.74 3.02
N PHE A 204 13.18 21.24 3.49
CA PHE A 204 12.87 21.12 4.92
C PHE A 204 13.78 20.09 5.62
N LEU A 205 14.28 19.09 4.88
CA LEU A 205 15.24 18.13 5.38
C LEU A 205 16.69 18.63 5.30
N GLY A 206 16.95 19.74 4.59
CA GLY A 206 18.31 20.18 4.29
C GLY A 206 19.00 19.32 3.24
N VAL A 207 18.22 18.63 2.41
CA VAL A 207 18.69 17.78 1.33
C VAL A 207 18.55 18.55 0.02
N GLU A 208 19.56 18.44 -0.84
CA GLU A 208 19.51 19.06 -2.16
C GLU A 208 18.31 18.55 -2.96
N GLY A 209 17.68 19.41 -3.76
CA GLY A 209 16.58 19.01 -4.65
C GLY A 209 17.00 18.00 -5.73
N ILE A 210 16.03 17.55 -6.51
CA ILE A 210 16.24 16.76 -7.72
C ILE A 210 15.71 17.50 -8.95
N ASP A 211 16.24 17.14 -10.12
CA ASP A 211 15.72 17.64 -11.39
C ASP A 211 14.26 17.18 -11.58
N GLY A 212 13.40 18.10 -11.99
CA GLY A 212 11.94 17.90 -12.05
C GLY A 212 11.23 17.77 -10.69
N GLY A 213 11.94 17.88 -9.56
CA GLY A 213 11.35 17.75 -8.21
C GLY A 213 10.38 18.87 -7.83
N ASP A 214 10.38 19.99 -8.55
CA ASP A 214 9.38 21.05 -8.40
C ASP A 214 8.08 20.75 -9.15
N GLU A 215 8.13 19.89 -10.18
CA GLU A 215 6.95 19.41 -10.92
C GLU A 215 6.32 18.17 -10.26
N LEU A 216 7.00 17.59 -9.27
CA LEU A 216 6.57 16.42 -8.52
C LEU A 216 6.20 16.83 -7.11
N GLY A 217 5.10 16.35 -6.57
CA GLY A 217 4.75 16.60 -5.19
C GLY A 217 3.40 16.05 -4.79
N TRP A 218 2.80 16.72 -3.82
CA TRP A 218 1.49 16.42 -3.30
C TRP A 218 0.60 17.64 -3.48
N ASP A 219 -0.62 17.39 -3.97
CA ASP A 219 -1.67 18.39 -4.11
C ASP A 219 -2.88 17.92 -3.29
N ILE A 220 -3.40 18.80 -2.45
CA ILE A 220 -4.51 18.51 -1.55
C ILE A 220 -5.78 18.20 -2.34
N SER A 221 -5.96 18.78 -3.53
CA SER A 221 -7.13 18.51 -4.37
C SER A 221 -7.10 17.05 -4.83
N TYR A 222 -5.98 16.58 -5.37
CA TYR A 222 -5.76 15.19 -5.73
C TYR A 222 -5.87 14.27 -4.51
N MET A 223 -5.27 14.63 -3.38
CA MET A 223 -5.35 13.81 -2.17
C MET A 223 -6.80 13.66 -1.67
N VAL A 224 -7.58 14.74 -1.66
CA VAL A 224 -8.98 14.71 -1.22
C VAL A 224 -9.88 14.02 -2.25
N GLU A 225 -9.70 14.31 -3.54
CA GLU A 225 -10.57 13.81 -4.60
C GLU A 225 -10.26 12.37 -5.02
N GLU A 226 -8.98 12.02 -5.07
CA GLU A 226 -8.51 10.71 -5.52
C GLU A 226 -8.06 9.80 -4.37
N MET A 227 -7.45 10.32 -3.32
CA MET A 227 -6.92 9.47 -2.25
C MET A 227 -7.83 9.38 -1.02
N ASP A 228 -8.87 10.20 -0.97
CA ASP A 228 -9.75 10.39 0.20
C ASP A 228 -8.96 10.67 1.48
N CYS A 229 -7.94 11.50 1.32
CA CYS A 229 -6.89 11.74 2.29
C CYS A 229 -6.80 13.25 2.53
N TYR A 230 -6.94 13.66 3.78
CA TYR A 230 -6.89 15.06 4.19
C TYR A 230 -5.57 15.40 4.89
N TRP A 231 -4.68 14.42 5.01
CA TRP A 231 -3.41 14.50 5.71
C TRP A 231 -2.46 13.48 5.10
N LEU A 232 -1.29 13.92 4.66
CA LEU A 232 -0.28 13.06 4.08
C LEU A 232 0.40 12.25 5.19
N ASP A 233 0.18 10.94 5.19
CA ASP A 233 0.91 10.00 6.05
C ASP A 233 2.28 9.67 5.44
N PHE A 234 3.28 9.61 6.31
CA PHE A 234 4.64 9.18 5.99
C PHE A 234 4.92 7.88 6.73
N ASP A 235 5.27 6.82 6.00
CA ASP A 235 5.64 5.54 6.58
C ASP A 235 7.16 5.51 6.79
N ASN A 236 7.58 5.75 8.03
CA ASN A 236 8.98 5.68 8.45
C ASN A 236 9.23 4.30 9.08
N TYR A 237 10.00 3.43 8.44
CA TYR A 237 10.29 2.09 8.96
C TYR A 237 11.77 1.71 8.88
N LYS A 238 12.22 0.98 9.90
CA LYS A 238 13.61 0.52 9.99
C LYS A 238 13.85 -0.63 9.00
N SER A 239 15.00 -0.59 8.33
CA SER A 239 15.48 -1.64 7.44
C SER A 239 16.99 -1.84 7.59
N THR A 240 17.46 -3.03 7.25
CA THR A 240 18.88 -3.40 7.27
C THR A 240 19.33 -3.67 5.84
N LEU A 241 20.30 -2.90 5.36
CA LEU A 241 20.90 -3.04 4.03
C LEU A 241 21.83 -4.27 3.97
N GLU A 242 22.27 -4.68 2.76
CA GLU A 242 23.09 -5.90 2.53
C GLU A 242 24.34 -5.96 3.43
N ASP A 243 24.95 -4.82 3.78
CA ASP A 243 26.17 -4.73 4.60
C ASP A 243 25.88 -4.55 6.11
N SER A 244 24.70 -4.98 6.59
CA SER A 244 24.23 -4.80 7.98
C SER A 244 24.04 -3.34 8.44
N LEU A 245 24.13 -2.38 7.51
CA LEU A 245 23.88 -0.98 7.79
C LEU A 245 22.38 -0.75 8.03
N GLU A 246 22.04 -0.24 9.22
CA GLU A 246 20.67 0.11 9.55
C GLU A 246 20.32 1.48 8.94
N CYS A 247 19.15 1.55 8.30
CA CYS A 247 18.59 2.78 7.77
C CYS A 247 17.08 2.84 8.06
N ILE A 248 16.54 4.05 8.10
CA ILE A 248 15.10 4.28 8.14
C ILE A 248 14.65 4.65 6.73
N ILE A 249 13.76 3.84 6.19
CA ILE A 249 13.14 4.12 4.89
C ILE A 249 11.96 5.05 5.15
N ILE A 250 11.93 6.15 4.40
CA ILE A 250 10.79 7.05 4.33
C ILE A 250 10.02 6.68 3.05
N ASP A 251 8.83 6.14 3.25
CA ASP A 251 7.86 5.91 2.18
C ASP A 251 6.76 6.96 2.27
N THR A 252 6.73 7.82 1.26
CA THR A 252 5.66 8.80 1.08
C THR A 252 4.63 8.20 0.14
N MET A 253 3.33 8.38 0.40
CA MET A 253 2.32 8.02 -0.61
C MET A 253 2.69 8.59 -1.98
N ALA A 254 2.50 7.79 -3.04
CA ALA A 254 3.01 8.04 -4.39
C ALA A 254 2.92 9.52 -4.81
N VAL A 255 4.10 10.10 -5.07
CA VAL A 255 4.26 11.49 -5.55
C VAL A 255 3.60 11.62 -6.92
N ASN A 256 2.82 12.68 -7.12
CA ASN A 256 2.14 12.92 -8.38
C ASN A 256 2.83 14.05 -9.15
N LYS A 257 2.68 14.04 -10.47
CA LYS A 257 3.07 15.18 -11.29
C LYS A 257 2.00 16.27 -11.15
N PHE A 258 2.40 17.51 -10.91
CA PHE A 258 1.49 18.65 -10.97
C PHE A 258 0.97 18.81 -12.41
N GLU A 259 -0.34 18.99 -12.57
CA GLU A 259 -0.99 19.27 -13.87
C GLU A 259 -0.85 20.74 -14.27
#